data_AF-A0A5R1NZ06-F1
#
_entry.id   AF-A0A5R1NZ06-F1
#
_cell.length_a   1.000
_cell.length_b   1.000
_cell.length_c   1.000
_cell.angle_alpha   90.00
_cell.angle_beta   90.00
_cell.angle_gamma   90.00
#
_symmetry.space_group_name_H-M   'P 1'
#
loop_
_entity.id
_entity.type
_entity.pdbx_description
1 polymer ?
#
loop_
_entity_poly.entity_id
_entity_poly.type
_entity_poly.pdbx_seq_one_letter_code
_entity_poly.pdbx_strand_id
1 'polypeptide(L)'
;MIHRTLHALSRTRTAIRERQQGFTLIELLVVVLIIGVLAAVAIPIFLNQQEGAKDSAVKAQITQAKTAVVAEIVTNGFPANLAAASAYTPSNDVTVVLTGSATAFCISGQFDGSARIFVIDDNGAALQGTCVSNVATP
;
A
#
# COMPACT_ATOMS: atom_id res chain seq x y z
N MET A 1 62.36 40.82 -0.10
CA MET A 1 60.94 40.98 0.31
C MET A 1 60.13 39.68 0.36
N ILE A 2 60.64 38.56 -0.20
CA ILE A 2 59.93 37.26 -0.30
C ILE A 2 59.92 36.46 1.03
N HIS A 3 60.75 36.82 2.01
CA HIS A 3 60.93 36.04 3.24
C HIS A 3 59.77 36.15 4.27
N ARG A 4 58.89 37.16 4.13
CA ARG A 4 57.75 37.39 5.05
C ARG A 4 56.46 36.69 4.62
N THR A 5 56.28 36.39 3.34
CA THR A 5 55.06 35.74 2.81
C THR A 5 55.02 34.24 3.09
N LEU A 6 56.17 33.58 3.24
CA LEU A 6 56.27 32.16 3.59
C LEU A 6 55.80 31.86 5.03
N HIS A 7 55.88 32.83 5.94
CA HIS A 7 55.42 32.68 7.32
C HIS A 7 53.88 32.78 7.47
N ALA A 8 53.21 33.46 6.54
CA ALA A 8 51.75 33.52 6.50
C ALA A 8 51.15 32.20 5.97
N LEU A 9 51.83 31.54 5.02
CA LEU A 9 51.37 30.30 4.40
C LEU A 9 51.58 29.05 5.27
N SER A 10 52.48 29.09 6.27
CA SER A 10 52.68 27.97 7.21
C SER A 10 51.57 27.87 8.25
N ARG A 11 51.02 29.01 8.72
CA ARG A 11 49.89 29.04 9.67
C ARG A 11 48.58 28.53 9.05
N THR A 12 48.37 28.76 7.76
CA THR A 12 47.16 28.29 7.07
C THR A 12 47.16 26.77 6.91
N ARG A 13 48.34 26.14 6.77
CA ARG A 13 48.48 24.68 6.58
C ARG A 13 48.17 23.87 7.85
N THR A 14 48.50 24.40 9.03
CA THR A 14 48.16 23.77 10.33
C THR A 14 46.68 23.91 10.66
N ALA A 15 46.06 25.06 10.39
CA ALA A 15 44.64 25.28 10.63
C ALA A 15 43.72 24.35 9.80
N ILE A 16 44.15 23.91 8.62
CA ILE A 16 43.41 22.94 7.79
C ILE A 16 43.54 21.51 8.37
N ARG A 17 44.70 21.16 8.93
CA ARG A 17 44.96 19.83 9.51
C ARG A 17 44.21 19.61 10.83
N GLU A 18 44.03 20.66 11.62
CA GLU A 18 43.22 20.64 12.85
C GLU A 18 41.70 20.54 12.59
N ARG A 19 41.25 20.94 11.40
CA ARG A 19 39.84 20.88 10.98
C ARG A 19 39.45 19.58 10.29
N GLN A 20 40.40 18.69 10.00
CA GLN A 20 40.11 17.35 9.48
C GLN A 20 39.86 16.39 10.66
N GLN A 21 38.79 16.64 11.40
CA GLN A 21 38.25 15.67 12.35
C GLN A 21 37.38 14.70 11.56
N GLY A 22 37.90 13.50 11.29
CA GLY A 22 37.14 12.43 10.65
C GLY A 22 36.17 11.77 11.64
N PHE A 23 35.05 11.27 11.15
CA PHE A 23 34.15 10.40 11.93
C PHE A 23 34.94 9.19 12.43
N THR A 24 34.79 8.85 13.70
CA THR A 24 35.41 7.63 14.25
C THR A 24 34.66 6.39 13.74
N LEU A 25 35.38 5.28 13.54
CA LEU A 25 34.75 4.01 13.13
C LEU A 25 33.71 3.56 14.17
N ILE A 26 33.98 3.83 15.44
CA ILE A 26 33.05 3.49 16.54
C ILE A 26 31.76 4.30 16.49
N GLU A 27 31.80 5.58 16.11
CA GLU A 27 30.57 6.39 15.92
C GLU A 27 29.70 5.81 14.81
N LEU A 28 30.30 5.45 13.67
CA LEU A 28 29.54 4.80 12.60
C LEU A 28 29.00 3.43 13.03
N LEU A 29 29.75 2.66 13.80
CA LEU A 29 29.34 1.35 14.29
C LEU A 29 28.13 1.44 15.23
N VAL A 30 28.14 2.38 16.18
CA VAL A 30 27.00 2.57 17.10
C VAL A 30 25.76 3.05 16.35
N VAL A 31 25.92 3.91 15.35
CA VAL A 31 24.79 4.42 14.56
C VAL A 31 24.11 3.30 13.77
N VAL A 32 24.86 2.46 13.06
CA VAL A 32 24.27 1.34 12.30
C VAL A 32 23.67 0.28 13.24
N LEU A 33 24.22 0.11 14.44
CA LEU A 33 23.63 -0.74 15.47
C LEU A 33 22.26 -0.21 15.91
N ILE A 34 22.14 1.09 16.20
CA ILE A 34 20.87 1.70 16.59
C ILE A 34 19.84 1.62 15.46
N ILE A 35 20.23 1.98 14.22
CA ILE A 35 19.34 1.86 13.04
C ILE A 35 18.92 0.41 12.82
N GLY A 36 19.82 -0.55 13.03
CA GLY A 36 19.53 -1.98 12.93
C GLY A 36 18.43 -2.43 13.89
N VAL A 37 18.49 -2.00 15.16
CA VAL A 37 17.45 -2.30 16.16
C VAL A 37 16.12 -1.65 15.79
N LEU A 38 16.13 -0.38 15.37
CA LEU A 38 14.91 0.33 14.96
C LEU A 38 14.27 -0.32 13.72
N ALA A 39 15.07 -0.69 12.72
CA ALA A 39 14.59 -1.34 11.50
C ALA A 39 13.97 -2.72 11.79
N ALA A 40 14.56 -3.50 12.69
CA ALA A 40 14.05 -4.83 13.06
C ALA A 40 12.61 -4.78 13.61
N VAL A 41 12.26 -3.72 14.36
CA VAL A 41 10.90 -3.53 14.89
C VAL A 41 9.99 -2.83 13.87
N ALA A 42 10.51 -1.83 13.16
CA ALA A 42 9.70 -1.00 12.26
C ALA A 42 9.23 -1.75 11.00
N ILE A 43 10.08 -2.60 10.41
CA ILE A 43 9.78 -3.32 9.17
C ILE A 43 8.51 -4.20 9.29
N PRO A 44 8.38 -5.13 10.27
CA PRO A 44 7.20 -5.98 10.35
C PRO A 44 5.92 -5.18 10.58
N ILE A 45 5.98 -4.11 11.38
CA ILE A 45 4.84 -3.22 11.63
C ILE A 45 4.43 -2.50 10.34
N PHE A 46 5.40 -1.97 9.60
CA PHE A 46 5.13 -1.29 8.33
C PHE A 46 4.51 -2.23 7.29
N LEU A 47 5.04 -3.46 7.16
CA LEU A 47 4.49 -4.46 6.24
C LEU A 47 3.04 -4.82 6.61
N ASN A 48 2.75 -5.03 7.90
CA ASN A 48 1.39 -5.34 8.33
C ASN A 48 0.41 -4.18 8.09
N GLN A 49 0.85 -2.94 8.29
CA GLN A 49 0.04 -1.76 7.96
C GLN A 49 -0.21 -1.63 6.46
N GLN A 50 0.79 -1.95 5.63
CA GLN A 50 0.62 -1.95 4.18
C GLN A 50 -0.40 -3.01 3.73
N GLU A 51 -0.35 -4.22 4.29
CA GLU A 51 -1.37 -5.26 4.02
C GLU A 51 -2.77 -4.82 4.46
N GLY A 52 -2.91 -4.21 5.65
CA GLY A 52 -4.18 -3.66 6.10
C GLY A 52 -4.73 -2.53 5.21
N ALA A 53 -3.83 -1.72 4.63
CA ALA A 53 -4.21 -0.70 3.65
C ALA A 53 -4.68 -1.32 2.33
N LYS A 54 -4.00 -2.36 1.83
CA LYS A 54 -4.42 -3.12 0.63
C LYS A 54 -5.80 -3.75 0.84
N ASP A 55 -6.02 -4.41 1.98
CA ASP A 55 -7.32 -4.99 2.34
C ASP A 55 -8.42 -3.92 2.35
N SER A 56 -8.13 -2.76 2.94
CA SER A 56 -9.08 -1.64 3.02
C SER A 56 -9.38 -1.05 1.63
N ALA A 57 -8.37 -0.95 0.76
CA ALA A 57 -8.54 -0.51 -0.61
C ALA A 57 -9.47 -1.46 -1.39
N VAL A 58 -9.25 -2.77 -1.29
CA VAL A 58 -10.13 -3.77 -1.93
C VAL A 58 -11.56 -3.64 -1.42
N LYS A 59 -11.76 -3.57 -0.10
CA LYS A 59 -13.09 -3.42 0.51
C LYS A 59 -13.80 -2.15 0.04
N ALA A 60 -13.08 -1.03 -0.08
CA ALA A 60 -13.63 0.21 -0.60
C ALA A 60 -14.05 0.07 -2.07
N GLN A 61 -13.20 -0.54 -2.90
CA GLN A 61 -13.46 -0.78 -4.32
C GLN A 61 -14.69 -1.66 -4.56
N ILE A 62 -14.81 -2.79 -3.86
CA ILE A 62 -16.00 -3.67 -4.01
C ILE A 62 -17.27 -3.02 -3.46
N THR A 63 -17.16 -2.13 -2.45
CA THR A 63 -18.31 -1.36 -1.94
C THR A 63 -18.78 -0.31 -2.95
N GLN A 64 -17.84 0.34 -3.63
CA GLN A 64 -18.14 1.24 -4.74
C GLN A 64 -18.79 0.48 -5.90
N ALA A 65 -18.26 -0.68 -6.25
CA ALA A 65 -18.86 -1.57 -7.26
C ALA A 65 -20.28 -2.00 -6.86
N LYS A 66 -20.52 -2.39 -5.59
CA LYS A 66 -21.87 -2.69 -5.07
C LYS A 66 -22.82 -1.52 -5.29
N THR A 67 -22.36 -0.30 -5.01
CA THR A 67 -23.19 0.91 -5.17
C THR A 67 -23.56 1.14 -6.63
N ALA A 68 -22.61 0.95 -7.56
CA ALA A 68 -22.86 1.07 -9.00
C ALA A 68 -23.84 -0.01 -9.50
N VAL A 69 -23.68 -1.26 -9.04
CA VAL A 69 -24.59 -2.37 -9.36
C VAL A 69 -25.99 -2.09 -8.85
N VAL A 70 -26.14 -1.63 -7.60
CA VAL A 70 -27.45 -1.32 -7.02
C VAL A 70 -28.12 -0.17 -7.78
N ALA A 71 -27.38 0.86 -8.19
CA ALA A 71 -27.92 1.97 -8.98
C ALA A 71 -28.45 1.49 -10.35
N GLU A 72 -27.74 0.56 -10.99
CA GLU A 72 -28.18 -0.05 -12.24
C GLU A 72 -29.45 -0.89 -12.05
N ILE A 73 -29.48 -1.73 -11.01
CA ILE A 73 -30.64 -2.58 -10.69
C ILE A 73 -31.89 -1.73 -10.42
N VAL A 74 -31.75 -0.60 -9.74
CA VAL A 74 -32.87 0.31 -9.47
C VAL A 74 -33.40 0.96 -10.76
N THR A 75 -32.53 1.22 -11.74
CA THR A 75 -32.90 1.93 -12.97
C THR A 75 -33.44 0.98 -14.05
N ASN A 76 -32.77 -0.16 -14.26
CA ASN A 76 -33.01 -1.06 -15.38
C ASN A 76 -33.49 -2.46 -14.94
N GLY A 77 -33.61 -2.72 -13.64
CA GLY A 77 -33.88 -4.04 -13.09
C GLY A 77 -32.64 -4.93 -13.09
N PHE A 78 -32.77 -6.18 -12.61
CA PHE A 78 -31.65 -7.12 -12.59
C PHE A 78 -31.24 -7.53 -14.02
N PRO A 79 -29.99 -7.27 -14.43
CA PRO A 79 -29.50 -7.68 -15.74
C PRO A 79 -29.23 -9.19 -15.77
N ALA A 80 -29.42 -9.82 -16.93
CA ALA A 80 -29.11 -11.25 -17.12
C ALA A 80 -27.61 -11.57 -16.95
N ASN A 81 -26.74 -10.58 -17.14
CA ASN A 81 -25.32 -10.64 -16.85
C ASN A 81 -24.86 -9.34 -16.17
N LEU A 82 -24.63 -9.39 -14.87
CA LEU A 82 -24.19 -8.23 -14.09
C LEU A 82 -22.78 -7.74 -14.45
N ALA A 83 -21.90 -8.60 -14.97
CA ALA A 83 -20.54 -8.21 -15.33
C ALA A 83 -20.50 -7.24 -16.52
N ALA A 84 -21.55 -7.21 -17.35
CA ALA A 84 -21.68 -6.29 -18.48
C ALA A 84 -22.43 -4.99 -18.13
N ALA A 85 -23.11 -4.95 -16.97
CA ALA A 85 -24.05 -3.89 -16.63
C ALA A 85 -23.50 -2.86 -15.63
N SER A 86 -22.34 -3.12 -15.01
CA SER A 86 -21.80 -2.22 -13.99
C SER A 86 -20.96 -1.08 -14.62
N ALA A 87 -21.40 0.17 -14.42
CA ALA A 87 -20.63 1.38 -14.72
C ALA A 87 -19.49 1.64 -13.71
N TYR A 88 -18.74 0.60 -13.36
CA TYR A 88 -17.64 0.64 -12.40
C TYR A 88 -16.33 0.27 -13.08
N THR A 89 -15.31 1.10 -12.89
CA THR A 89 -13.95 0.85 -13.38
C THR A 89 -13.03 0.62 -12.18
N PRO A 90 -12.46 -0.59 -12.01
CA PRO A 90 -11.52 -0.84 -10.92
C PRO A 90 -10.22 -0.05 -11.11
N SER A 91 -9.53 0.20 -10.00
CA SER A 91 -8.14 0.68 -10.03
C SER A 91 -7.21 -0.43 -10.56
N ASN A 92 -6.08 -0.05 -11.17
CA ASN A 92 -5.12 -0.99 -11.74
C ASN A 92 -4.63 -2.07 -10.75
N ASP A 93 -4.59 -1.74 -9.45
CA ASP A 93 -4.04 -2.62 -8.41
C ASP A 93 -5.09 -3.57 -7.79
N VAL A 94 -6.37 -3.44 -8.15
CA VAL A 94 -7.46 -4.24 -7.58
C VAL A 94 -8.25 -4.88 -8.70
N THR A 95 -8.24 -6.21 -8.75
CA THR A 95 -9.13 -6.96 -9.65
C THR A 95 -10.49 -7.10 -8.99
N VAL A 96 -11.56 -6.71 -9.69
CA VAL A 96 -12.94 -6.87 -9.23
C VAL A 96 -13.68 -7.75 -10.23
N VAL A 97 -14.35 -8.78 -9.72
CA VAL A 97 -15.16 -9.71 -10.50
C VAL A 97 -16.58 -9.67 -9.96
N LEU A 98 -17.53 -9.48 -10.87
CA LEU A 98 -18.95 -9.42 -10.56
C LEU A 98 -19.63 -10.69 -11.05
N THR A 99 -20.35 -11.35 -10.15
CA THR A 99 -21.17 -12.52 -10.45
C THR A 99 -22.60 -12.23 -10.03
N GLY A 100 -23.58 -12.68 -10.82
CA GLY A 100 -24.96 -12.45 -10.45
C GLY A 100 -25.96 -13.19 -11.31
N SER A 101 -27.21 -13.11 -10.88
CA SER A 101 -28.40 -13.69 -11.47
C SER A 101 -29.53 -12.66 -11.47
N ALA A 102 -30.72 -13.08 -11.92
CA ALA A 102 -31.91 -12.22 -11.93
C ALA A 102 -32.39 -11.75 -10.54
N THR A 103 -31.89 -12.31 -9.45
CA THR A 103 -32.38 -12.00 -8.09
C THR A 103 -31.28 -11.79 -7.04
N ALA A 104 -30.01 -12.03 -7.38
CA ALA A 104 -28.90 -11.98 -6.41
C ALA A 104 -27.58 -11.68 -7.12
N PHE A 105 -26.64 -11.07 -6.40
CA PHE A 105 -25.30 -10.80 -6.89
C PHE A 105 -24.25 -10.94 -5.80
N CYS A 106 -23.03 -11.29 -6.21
CA CYS A 106 -21.85 -11.27 -5.37
C CYS A 106 -20.67 -10.67 -6.14
N ILE A 107 -19.96 -9.78 -5.49
CA ILE A 107 -18.80 -9.07 -6.02
C ILE A 107 -17.59 -9.53 -5.23
N SER A 108 -16.58 -10.06 -5.93
CA SER A 108 -15.28 -10.40 -5.33
C SER A 108 -14.23 -9.39 -5.76
N GLY A 109 -13.35 -9.02 -4.85
CA GLY A 109 -12.21 -8.16 -5.10
C GLY A 109 -10.93 -8.74 -4.51
N GLN A 110 -9.81 -8.49 -5.19
CA GLN A 110 -8.49 -8.94 -4.77
C GLN A 110 -7.45 -7.90 -5.16
N PHE A 111 -6.55 -7.57 -4.23
CA PHE A 111 -5.39 -6.72 -4.51
C PHE A 111 -4.34 -7.55 -5.26
N ASP A 112 -3.70 -6.98 -6.28
CA ASP A 112 -2.70 -7.69 -7.06
C ASP A 112 -1.52 -8.17 -6.18
N GLY A 113 -1.16 -9.44 -6.32
CA GLY A 113 -0.16 -10.10 -5.48
C GLY A 113 -0.59 -10.42 -4.04
N SER A 114 -1.82 -10.10 -3.62
CA SER A 114 -2.38 -10.58 -2.35
C SER A 114 -3.11 -11.90 -2.55
N ALA A 115 -2.99 -12.84 -1.61
CA ALA A 115 -3.78 -14.08 -1.60
C ALA A 115 -5.19 -13.89 -1.00
N ARG A 116 -5.49 -12.69 -0.47
CA ARG A 116 -6.73 -12.40 0.24
C ARG A 116 -7.80 -11.90 -0.73
N ILE A 117 -8.93 -12.59 -0.74
CA ILE A 117 -10.10 -12.22 -1.53
C ILE A 117 -11.16 -11.68 -0.58
N PHE A 118 -11.74 -10.54 -0.93
CA PHE A 118 -12.87 -9.96 -0.22
C PHE A 118 -14.11 -10.02 -1.10
N VAL A 119 -15.24 -10.34 -0.48
CA VAL A 119 -16.52 -10.51 -1.15
C VAL A 119 -17.59 -9.66 -0.48
N ILE A 120 -18.54 -9.20 -1.28
CA ILE A 120 -19.71 -8.47 -0.83
C ILE A 120 -20.91 -8.86 -1.69
N ASP A 121 -22.05 -9.10 -1.05
CA ASP A 121 -23.33 -9.35 -1.69
C ASP A 121 -24.33 -8.22 -1.38
N ASP A 122 -25.60 -8.39 -1.71
CA ASP A 122 -26.69 -7.46 -1.47
C ASP A 122 -27.00 -7.26 0.03
N ASN A 123 -26.77 -8.28 0.87
CA ASN A 123 -27.22 -8.32 2.26
C ASN A 123 -26.13 -8.01 3.30
N GLY A 124 -24.86 -8.03 2.91
CA GLY A 124 -23.73 -7.97 3.84
C GLY A 124 -22.79 -6.76 3.69
N ALA A 125 -21.92 -6.65 4.69
CA ALA A 125 -20.68 -5.87 4.61
C ALA A 125 -19.58 -6.73 3.96
N ALA A 126 -18.54 -6.07 3.43
CA ALA A 126 -17.41 -6.76 2.84
C ALA A 126 -16.69 -7.67 3.84
N LEU A 127 -16.56 -8.94 3.49
CA LEU A 127 -15.93 -9.99 4.30
C LEU A 127 -14.85 -10.71 3.49
N GLN A 128 -13.88 -11.31 4.17
CA GLN A 128 -12.91 -12.17 3.48
C GLN A 128 -13.58 -13.50 3.17
N GLY A 129 -13.48 -13.99 1.94
CA GLY A 129 -14.18 -15.20 1.54
C GLY A 129 -14.35 -15.36 0.04
N THR A 130 -15.38 -16.10 -0.38
CA THR A 130 -15.67 -16.42 -1.78
C THR A 130 -17.14 -16.22 -2.13
N CYS A 131 -17.39 -15.98 -3.43
CA CYS A 131 -18.74 -15.92 -3.97
C CYS A 131 -19.20 -17.32 -4.36
N VAL A 132 -20.22 -17.85 -3.68
CA VAL A 132 -20.83 -19.14 -3.98
C VAL A 132 -22.30 -18.91 -4.31
N SER A 133 -22.73 -19.32 -5.51
CA SER A 133 -24.11 -19.14 -5.97
C SER A 133 -24.63 -17.70 -5.84
N ASN A 134 -23.78 -16.71 -6.10
CA ASN A 134 -24.06 -15.28 -5.95
C ASN A 134 -24.32 -14.80 -4.51
N VAL A 135 -23.78 -15.50 -3.51
CA VAL A 135 -23.83 -15.11 -2.09
C VAL A 135 -22.42 -15.01 -1.53
N ALA A 136 -22.17 -14.02 -0.66
CA ALA A 136 -20.88 -13.86 0.01
C ALA A 136 -20.74 -14.91 1.14
N THR A 137 -19.72 -15.75 1.05
CA THR A 137 -19.42 -16.80 2.05
C THR A 137 -18.02 -16.59 2.61
N PRO A 138 -17.82 -16.68 3.94
CA PRO A 138 -16.49 -16.52 4.57
C PRO A 138 -15.52 -17.65 4.22
#